data_AF-A0A6A5CAC3-F1
#
_entry.id   AF-A0A6A5CAC3-F1
#
_cell.length_a   1.000
_cell.length_b   1.000
_cell.length_c   1.000
_cell.angle_alpha   90.00
_cell.angle_beta   90.00
_cell.angle_gamma   90.00
#
_symmetry.space_group_name_H-M   'P 1'
#
loop_
_entity.id
_entity.type
_entity.pdbx_description
1 polymer ?
#
loop_
_entity_poly.entity_id
_entity_poly.type
_entity_poly.pdbx_seq_one_letter_code
_entity_poly.pdbx_strand_id
1 'polypeptide(L)'
;MMRFNISLLVVVIALVALLASSSSCFAQQCKNRKTFADPTACTSCTFCTATKSSSCCTAAEDSAASLAASVGQLVSTGCYDLMKMGACAICDPKNQQFVNENGTLVVCKSACQRVVSACGLTSVSCDSMPTTNCWSGALSVVMLWKASLVFMVMMIGVVFML
;
A
#
# COMPACT_ATOMS: atom_id res chain seq x y z
N MET A 1 34.71 21.23 -29.15
CA MET A 1 34.11 19.92 -29.52
C MET A 1 34.38 18.94 -28.39
N MET A 2 33.45 18.78 -27.45
CA MET A 2 33.53 17.71 -26.45
C MET A 2 33.16 16.39 -27.13
N ARG A 3 34.12 15.46 -27.23
CA ARG A 3 33.83 14.08 -27.64
C ARG A 3 33.16 13.40 -26.46
N PHE A 4 31.83 13.36 -26.47
CA PHE A 4 31.09 12.58 -25.49
C PHE A 4 31.36 11.10 -25.74
N ASN A 5 32.02 10.45 -24.78
CA ASN A 5 32.30 9.03 -24.83
C ASN A 5 30.98 8.26 -24.68
N ILE A 6 30.46 7.76 -25.79
CA ILE A 6 29.25 6.91 -25.85
C ILE A 6 29.33 5.77 -24.82
N SER A 7 30.52 5.25 -24.56
CA SER A 7 30.78 4.25 -23.51
C SER A 7 30.39 4.70 -22.11
N LEU A 8 30.56 5.98 -21.76
CA LEU A 8 30.18 6.52 -20.46
C LEU A 8 28.65 6.58 -20.31
N LEU A 9 27.94 6.96 -21.38
CA LEU A 9 26.48 7.03 -21.40
C LEU A 9 25.85 5.64 -21.18
N VAL A 10 26.36 4.61 -21.86
CA VAL A 10 25.88 3.23 -21.71
C VAL A 10 26.09 2.72 -20.27
N VAL A 11 27.22 3.04 -19.65
CA VAL A 11 27.51 2.66 -18.25
C VAL A 11 26.55 3.34 -17.29
N VAL A 12 26.25 4.64 -17.48
CA VAL A 12 25.29 5.37 -16.64
C VAL A 12 23.87 4.80 -16.76
N ILE A 13 23.42 4.50 -17.98
CA ILE A 13 22.10 3.89 -18.21
C ILE A 13 22.02 2.50 -17.56
N ALA A 14 23.07 1.69 -17.68
CA ALA A 14 23.13 0.37 -17.05
C ALA A 14 23.11 0.45 -15.51
N LEU A 15 23.85 1.40 -14.91
CA LEU A 15 23.84 1.60 -13.45
C LEU A 15 22.46 2.03 -12.95
N VAL A 16 21.79 2.94 -13.67
CA VAL A 16 20.43 3.38 -13.32
C VAL A 16 19.42 2.25 -13.43
N ALA A 17 19.51 1.41 -14.49
CA ALA A 17 18.66 0.24 -14.63
C ALA A 17 18.89 -0.78 -13.49
N LEU A 18 20.14 -0.99 -13.09
CA LEU A 18 20.51 -1.82 -11.95
C LEU A 18 19.96 -1.27 -10.62
N LEU A 19 20.07 0.04 -10.37
CA LEU A 19 19.51 0.71 -9.20
C LEU A 19 17.97 0.69 -9.18
N ALA A 20 17.32 0.76 -10.34
CA ALA A 20 15.87 0.61 -10.45
C ALA A 20 15.44 -0.85 -10.16
N SER A 21 16.24 -1.83 -10.58
CA SER A 21 15.94 -3.26 -10.37
C SER A 21 16.17 -3.74 -8.92
N SER A 22 17.09 -3.13 -8.18
CA SER A 22 17.39 -3.49 -6.77
C SER A 22 16.32 -3.02 -5.77
N SER A 23 15.35 -2.22 -6.21
CA SER A 23 14.25 -1.70 -5.40
C SER A 23 13.12 -2.73 -5.14
N SER A 24 13.22 -3.94 -5.67
CA SER A 24 12.08 -4.87 -5.80
C SER A 24 11.96 -5.95 -4.70
N CYS A 25 12.92 -6.06 -3.78
CA CYS A 25 12.99 -7.20 -2.84
C CYS A 25 12.95 -6.81 -1.36
N PHE A 26 12.23 -5.75 -0.98
CA PHE A 26 11.67 -5.73 0.38
C PHE A 26 10.44 -6.64 0.35
N ALA A 27 10.63 -7.93 0.59
CA ALA A 27 9.54 -8.77 1.05
C ALA A 27 9.01 -8.11 2.34
N GLN A 28 7.89 -7.40 2.23
CA GLN A 28 7.32 -6.69 3.37
C GLN A 28 6.87 -7.75 4.38
N GLN A 29 7.62 -7.84 5.48
CA GLN A 29 7.30 -8.74 6.57
C GLN A 29 5.96 -8.33 7.20
N CYS A 30 5.19 -9.34 7.58
CA CYS A 30 3.91 -9.19 8.23
C CYS A 30 4.11 -8.75 9.68
N LYS A 31 3.92 -7.45 9.92
CA LYS A 31 4.09 -6.84 11.25
C LYS A 31 3.01 -7.24 12.24
N ASN A 32 1.87 -7.70 11.75
CA ASN A 32 0.77 -8.21 12.56
C ASN A 32 1.00 -9.62 13.12
N ARG A 33 2.09 -10.32 12.76
CA ARG A 33 2.39 -11.67 13.25
C ARG A 33 3.49 -11.65 14.33
N LYS A 34 3.34 -12.53 15.34
CA LYS A 34 4.41 -12.81 16.30
C LYS A 34 5.62 -13.34 15.54
N THR A 35 6.76 -12.67 15.70
CA THR A 35 7.98 -12.88 14.93
C THR A 35 7.73 -12.52 13.47
N PHE A 36 8.03 -11.27 13.09
CA PHE A 36 7.85 -10.72 11.74
C PHE A 36 8.06 -11.78 10.66
N ALA A 37 6.96 -12.22 10.05
CA ALA A 37 6.92 -13.40 9.20
C ALA A 37 6.71 -12.99 7.75
N ASP A 38 7.15 -13.82 6.82
CA ASP A 38 6.87 -13.58 5.41
C ASP A 38 5.38 -13.78 5.10
N PRO A 39 4.84 -13.00 4.14
CA PRO A 39 3.50 -13.25 3.62
C PRO A 39 3.35 -14.69 3.13
N THR A 40 2.23 -15.31 3.48
CA THR A 40 1.93 -16.69 3.11
C THR A 40 0.58 -16.76 2.41
N ALA A 41 0.45 -17.68 1.47
CA ALA A 41 -0.84 -17.90 0.81
C ALA A 41 -1.87 -18.36 1.85
N CYS A 42 -3.05 -17.75 1.85
CA CYS A 42 -4.16 -18.14 2.70
C CYS A 42 -5.23 -18.83 1.86
N THR A 43 -5.04 -20.11 1.57
CA THR A 43 -5.97 -20.88 0.71
C THR A 43 -7.39 -20.97 1.28
N SER A 44 -7.53 -20.92 2.60
CA SER A 44 -8.81 -20.95 3.31
C SER A 44 -9.45 -19.56 3.51
N CYS A 45 -8.78 -18.47 3.14
CA CYS A 45 -9.38 -17.13 3.20
C CYS A 45 -10.45 -16.98 2.11
N THR A 46 -11.60 -16.44 2.49
CA THR A 46 -12.78 -16.25 1.63
C THR A 46 -13.27 -14.81 1.59
N PHE A 47 -12.87 -13.97 2.55
CA PHE A 47 -13.32 -12.59 2.66
C PHE A 47 -12.33 -11.60 1.99
N CYS A 48 -11.06 -11.65 2.40
CA CYS A 48 -9.96 -10.85 1.88
C CYS A 48 -9.27 -11.56 0.70
N THR A 49 -10.04 -11.85 -0.36
CA THR A 49 -9.58 -12.67 -1.48
C THR A 49 -8.49 -12.02 -2.34
N ALA A 50 -8.39 -10.69 -2.33
CA ALA A 50 -7.37 -9.95 -3.10
C ALA A 50 -5.93 -10.27 -2.65
N THR A 51 -5.74 -10.67 -1.39
CA THR A 51 -4.44 -11.00 -0.81
C THR A 51 -4.24 -12.51 -0.67
N LYS A 52 -5.14 -13.33 -1.21
CA LYS A 52 -5.17 -14.78 -0.97
C LYS A 52 -3.87 -15.50 -1.34
N SER A 53 -3.20 -15.07 -2.41
CA SER A 53 -1.93 -15.65 -2.89
C SER A 53 -0.71 -15.22 -2.06
N SER A 54 -0.80 -14.11 -1.33
CA SER A 54 0.27 -13.55 -0.51
C SER A 54 -0.36 -12.67 0.57
N SER A 55 -0.65 -13.27 1.73
CA SER A 55 -1.42 -12.67 2.81
C SER A 55 -0.60 -12.60 4.09
N CYS A 56 -0.78 -11.52 4.83
CA CYS A 56 -0.33 -11.40 6.22
C CYS A 56 -1.34 -11.92 7.25
N CYS A 57 -2.55 -12.28 6.80
CA CYS A 57 -3.61 -12.82 7.64
C CYS A 57 -3.77 -14.34 7.48
N THR A 58 -4.13 -14.97 8.58
CA THR A 58 -4.62 -16.35 8.70
C THR A 58 -6.12 -16.41 8.38
N ALA A 59 -6.66 -17.63 8.23
CA ALA A 59 -8.10 -17.83 8.04
C ALA A 59 -8.94 -17.32 9.23
N ALA A 60 -8.39 -17.36 10.45
CA ALA A 60 -9.04 -16.81 11.64
C ALA A 60 -9.15 -15.27 11.57
N GLU A 61 -8.07 -14.60 11.16
CA GLU A 61 -8.06 -13.14 10.97
C GLU A 61 -8.97 -12.71 9.81
N ASP A 62 -9.02 -13.49 8.72
CA ASP A 62 -9.97 -13.27 7.61
C ASP A 62 -11.44 -13.35 8.08
N SER A 63 -11.74 -14.32 8.94
CA SER A 63 -13.06 -14.48 9.54
C SER A 63 -13.41 -13.32 10.48
N ALA A 64 -12.45 -12.85 11.28
CA ALA A 64 -12.63 -11.68 12.14
C ALA A 64 -12.85 -10.40 11.32
N ALA A 65 -12.11 -10.23 10.22
CA ALA A 65 -12.28 -9.13 9.28
C ALA A 65 -13.68 -9.12 8.65
N SER A 66 -14.18 -10.31 8.26
CA SER A 66 -15.55 -10.48 7.75
C SER A 66 -16.59 -10.03 8.78
N LEU A 67 -16.44 -10.47 10.03
CA LEU A 67 -17.35 -10.09 11.12
C LEU A 67 -17.32 -8.57 11.36
N ALA A 68 -16.15 -7.95 11.39
CA ALA A 68 -16.00 -6.51 11.56
C ALA A 68 -16.68 -5.71 10.44
N ALA A 69 -16.55 -6.18 9.19
CA ALA A 69 -17.18 -5.53 8.04
C ALA A 69 -18.69 -5.76 7.95
N SER A 70 -19.21 -6.89 8.47
CA SER A 70 -20.63 -7.24 8.41
C SER A 70 -21.54 -6.19 9.05
N VAL A 71 -21.06 -5.47 10.06
CA VAL A 71 -21.79 -4.33 10.67
C VAL A 71 -22.11 -3.26 9.64
N GLY A 72 -21.22 -3.03 8.68
CA GLY A 72 -21.43 -2.07 7.60
C GLY A 72 -22.56 -2.46 6.65
N GLN A 73 -22.89 -3.75 6.52
CA GLN A 73 -24.02 -4.21 5.69
C GLN A 73 -25.36 -3.70 6.20
N LEU A 74 -25.49 -3.51 7.52
CA LEU A 74 -26.70 -3.00 8.14
C LEU A 74 -26.92 -1.50 7.86
N VAL A 75 -25.86 -0.79 7.46
CA VAL A 75 -25.91 0.65 7.18
C VAL A 75 -26.11 0.91 5.69
N SER A 76 -25.19 0.43 4.86
CA SER A 76 -25.26 0.54 3.39
C SER A 76 -24.20 -0.33 2.73
N THR A 77 -24.40 -0.67 1.45
CA THR A 77 -23.39 -1.37 0.66
C THR A 77 -22.08 -0.58 0.59
N GLY A 78 -22.15 0.75 0.48
CA GLY A 78 -20.95 1.60 0.47
C GLY A 78 -20.18 1.58 1.79
N CYS A 79 -20.88 1.56 2.92
CA CYS A 79 -20.25 1.39 4.24
C CYS A 79 -19.59 0.01 4.35
N TYR A 80 -20.29 -1.06 3.93
CA TYR A 80 -19.74 -2.41 3.91
C TYR A 80 -18.45 -2.50 3.08
N ASP A 81 -18.43 -1.94 1.87
CA ASP A 81 -17.25 -2.00 1.00
C ASP A 81 -16.04 -1.26 1.59
N LEU A 82 -16.28 -0.11 2.23
CA LEU A 82 -15.22 0.64 2.91
C LEU A 82 -14.71 -0.07 4.16
N MET A 83 -15.61 -0.66 4.96
CA MET A 83 -15.23 -1.45 6.12
C MET A 83 -14.47 -2.72 5.71
N LYS A 84 -14.90 -3.40 4.65
CA LYS A 84 -14.20 -4.53 4.04
C LYS A 84 -12.80 -4.13 3.59
N MET A 85 -12.69 -3.02 2.88
CA MET A 85 -11.41 -2.50 2.39
C MET A 85 -10.45 -2.20 3.57
N GLY A 86 -10.94 -1.59 4.65
CA GLY A 86 -10.16 -1.33 5.86
C GLY A 86 -9.77 -2.61 6.61
N ALA A 87 -10.71 -3.53 6.79
CA ALA A 87 -10.49 -4.79 7.51
C ALA A 87 -9.48 -5.69 6.79
N CYS A 88 -9.51 -5.70 5.45
CA CYS A 88 -8.54 -6.46 4.65
C CYS A 88 -7.21 -5.74 4.42
N ALA A 89 -7.11 -4.45 4.72
CA ALA A 89 -5.89 -3.68 4.47
C ALA A 89 -4.69 -4.21 5.26
N ILE A 90 -4.90 -4.67 6.50
CA ILE A 90 -3.85 -5.28 7.33
C ILE A 90 -3.38 -6.64 6.81
N CYS A 91 -4.17 -7.29 5.95
CA CYS A 91 -3.81 -8.57 5.35
C CYS A 91 -2.94 -8.42 4.10
N ASP A 92 -2.87 -7.22 3.54
CA ASP A 92 -2.06 -6.93 2.36
C ASP A 92 -0.59 -6.67 2.77
N PRO A 93 0.38 -7.43 2.22
CA PRO A 93 1.81 -7.17 2.42
C PRO A 93 2.20 -5.72 2.12
N LYS A 94 1.57 -5.11 1.11
CA LYS A 94 1.82 -3.73 0.66
C LYS A 94 1.56 -2.69 1.74
N ASN A 95 0.67 -3.00 2.68
CA ASN A 95 0.25 -2.09 3.72
C ASN A 95 0.96 -2.33 5.06
N GLN A 96 1.83 -3.34 5.17
CA GLN A 96 2.57 -3.64 6.42
C GLN A 96 3.48 -2.49 6.86
N GLN A 97 3.91 -1.65 5.92
CA GLN A 97 4.63 -0.41 6.24
C GLN A 97 3.82 0.57 7.11
N PHE A 98 2.48 0.50 7.06
CA PHE A 98 1.56 1.33 7.85
C PHE A 98 1.03 0.60 9.10
N VAL A 99 1.53 -0.60 9.40
CA VAL A 99 1.17 -1.35 10.61
C VAL A 99 2.18 -1.01 11.71
N ASN A 100 1.67 -0.67 12.89
CA ASN A 100 2.45 -0.40 14.09
C ASN A 100 2.94 -1.69 14.75
N GLU A 101 3.87 -1.59 15.69
CA GLU A 101 4.44 -2.74 16.42
C GLU A 101 3.40 -3.52 17.24
N ASN A 102 2.30 -2.86 17.62
CA ASN A 102 1.16 -3.47 18.30
C ASN A 102 0.20 -4.20 17.34
N GLY A 103 0.52 -4.27 16.04
CA GLY A 103 -0.32 -4.90 15.03
C GLY A 103 -1.53 -4.06 14.61
N THR A 104 -1.58 -2.77 14.92
CA THR A 104 -2.68 -1.90 14.45
C THR A 104 -2.31 -1.16 13.17
N LEU A 105 -3.27 -1.07 12.24
CA LEU A 105 -3.11 -0.30 11.02
C LEU A 105 -3.25 1.20 11.31
N VAL A 106 -2.27 2.00 10.90
CA VAL A 106 -2.34 3.45 10.95
C VAL A 106 -3.19 3.93 9.78
N VAL A 107 -4.39 4.39 10.07
CA VAL A 107 -5.36 4.88 9.08
C VAL A 107 -5.20 6.39 8.88
N CYS A 108 -5.24 6.85 7.63
CA CYS A 108 -5.22 8.27 7.34
C CYS A 108 -6.53 8.96 7.69
N LYS A 109 -6.45 10.25 8.04
CA LYS A 109 -7.62 11.12 8.24
C LYS A 109 -8.64 11.02 7.10
N SER A 110 -8.18 11.02 5.84
CA SER A 110 -9.05 10.92 4.66
C SER A 110 -9.80 9.58 4.56
N ALA A 111 -9.17 8.46 4.94
CA ALA A 111 -9.82 7.15 4.96
C ALA A 111 -10.88 7.08 6.07
N CYS A 112 -10.56 7.59 7.26
CA CYS A 112 -11.52 7.69 8.34
C CYS A 112 -12.73 8.56 7.98
N GLN A 113 -12.50 9.73 7.39
CA GLN A 113 -13.58 10.62 6.96
C GLN A 113 -14.50 9.96 5.93
N ARG A 114 -13.94 9.17 5.00
CA ARG A 114 -14.73 8.38 4.04
C ARG A 114 -15.62 7.36 4.74
N VAL A 115 -15.07 6.60 5.69
CA VAL A 115 -15.84 5.61 6.46
C VAL A 115 -16.92 6.29 7.30
N VAL A 116 -16.57 7.34 8.05
CA VAL A 116 -17.51 8.09 8.88
C VAL A 116 -18.66 8.65 8.07
N SER A 117 -18.36 9.25 6.91
CA SER A 117 -19.37 9.78 6.01
C SER A 117 -20.27 8.71 5.41
N ALA A 118 -19.70 7.59 4.95
CA ALA A 118 -20.47 6.51 4.31
C ALA A 118 -21.29 5.66 5.31
N CYS A 119 -20.82 5.57 6.54
CA CYS A 119 -21.44 4.78 7.61
C CYS A 119 -22.29 5.62 8.57
N GLY A 120 -22.41 6.94 8.37
CA GLY A 120 -23.21 7.82 9.23
C GLY A 120 -22.70 7.93 10.67
N LEU A 121 -21.40 7.75 10.92
CA LEU A 121 -20.79 7.69 12.26
C LEU A 121 -20.44 9.08 12.80
N THR A 122 -21.43 9.96 12.95
CA THR A 122 -21.21 11.38 13.29
C THR A 122 -20.54 11.63 14.65
N SER A 123 -20.53 10.63 15.54
CA SER A 123 -19.86 10.68 16.85
C SER A 123 -18.37 10.33 16.80
N VAL A 124 -17.87 9.83 15.67
CA VAL A 124 -16.47 9.44 15.51
C VAL A 124 -15.67 10.60 14.92
N SER A 125 -14.71 11.15 15.67
CA SER A 125 -13.77 12.15 15.17
C SER A 125 -12.56 11.48 14.50
N CYS A 126 -12.18 12.02 13.34
CA CYS A 126 -10.98 11.64 12.59
C CYS A 126 -9.82 12.62 12.78
N ASP A 127 -9.93 13.60 13.69
CA ASP A 127 -8.98 14.73 13.76
C ASP A 127 -7.60 14.35 14.31
N SER A 128 -7.53 13.32 15.14
CA SER A 128 -6.28 12.77 15.69
C SER A 128 -5.54 11.87 14.70
N MET A 129 -6.12 11.59 13.52
CA MET A 129 -5.49 10.70 12.55
C MET A 129 -4.47 11.44 11.69
N PRO A 130 -3.34 10.78 11.34
CA PRO A 130 -2.30 11.39 10.52
C PRO A 130 -2.79 11.62 9.07
N THR A 131 -2.12 12.54 8.39
CA THR A 131 -2.34 12.83 6.96
C THR A 131 -1.29 12.22 6.04
N THR A 132 -0.17 11.76 6.60
CA THR A 132 0.96 11.14 5.89
C THR A 132 1.43 9.88 6.61
N ASN A 133 2.19 9.02 5.92
CA ASN A 133 2.72 7.76 6.47
C ASN A 133 1.62 6.84 7.05
N CYS A 134 0.47 6.81 6.40
CA CYS A 134 -0.72 6.09 6.83
C CYS A 134 -1.42 5.44 5.65
N TRP A 135 -2.31 4.49 5.93
CA TRP A 135 -3.14 3.85 4.93
C TRP A 135 -4.36 4.72 4.59
N SER A 136 -4.49 5.10 3.32
CA SER A 136 -5.56 5.98 2.84
C SER A 136 -6.70 5.26 2.12
N GLY A 137 -6.54 3.95 1.82
CA GLY A 137 -7.50 3.19 1.03
C GLY A 137 -7.76 3.77 -0.37
N ALA A 138 -6.90 4.69 -0.84
CA ALA A 138 -6.83 5.08 -2.23
C ALA A 138 -5.75 4.21 -2.88
N LEU A 139 -6.03 3.63 -4.05
CA LEU A 139 -5.00 3.03 -4.91
C LEU A 139 -3.80 3.98 -4.90
N SER A 140 -2.63 3.49 -4.48
CA SER A 140 -1.40 4.28 -4.30
C SER A 140 -0.94 4.93 -5.60
N VAL A 141 -1.62 5.99 -6.06
CA VAL A 141 -1.20 6.80 -7.21
C VAL A 141 0.14 7.47 -6.91
N VAL A 142 0.46 7.65 -5.62
CA VAL A 142 1.68 8.31 -5.13
C VAL A 142 2.97 7.59 -5.55
N MET A 143 2.95 6.27 -5.77
CA MET A 143 4.14 5.53 -6.23
C MET A 143 4.47 5.77 -7.71
N LEU A 144 3.45 6.03 -8.54
CA LEU A 144 3.65 6.28 -9.99
C LEU A 144 4.23 7.66 -10.27
N TRP A 145 3.87 8.69 -9.48
CA TRP A 145 4.38 10.05 -9.69
C TRP A 145 5.88 10.17 -9.44
N LYS A 146 6.43 9.47 -8.44
CA LYS A 146 7.87 9.51 -8.14
C LYS A 146 8.71 8.88 -9.25
N ALA A 147 8.26 7.77 -9.84
CA ALA A 147 8.95 7.12 -10.96
C ALA A 147 8.87 7.96 -12.24
N SER A 148 7.71 8.60 -12.51
CA SER A 148 7.51 9.41 -13.71
C SER A 148 8.34 10.70 -13.73
N LEU A 149 8.60 11.30 -12.56
CA LEU A 149 9.39 12.53 -12.44
C LEU A 149 10.88 12.29 -12.73
N VAL A 150 11.42 11.15 -12.29
CA VAL A 150 12.80 10.74 -12.61
C VAL A 150 12.96 10.50 -14.11
N PHE A 151 11.96 9.90 -14.76
CA PHE A 151 12.00 9.63 -16.20
C PHE A 151 11.96 10.93 -17.04
N MET A 152 11.16 11.93 -16.63
CA MET A 152 11.14 13.23 -17.31
C MET A 152 12.47 13.98 -17.19
N VAL A 153 13.09 14.01 -16.00
CA VAL A 153 14.37 14.70 -15.80
C VAL A 153 15.49 14.08 -16.64
N MET A 154 15.50 12.75 -16.80
CA MET A 154 16.46 12.08 -17.68
C MET A 154 16.23 12.39 -19.16
N MET A 155 14.98 12.41 -19.63
CA MET A 155 14.68 12.72 -21.04
C MET A 155 15.04 14.17 -21.39
N ILE A 156 14.82 15.12 -20.48
CA ILE A 156 15.25 16.51 -20.66
C ILE A 156 16.78 16.60 -20.72
N GLY A 157 17.51 15.88 -19.85
CA GLY A 157 18.97 15.83 -19.89
C GLY A 157 19.54 15.27 -21.20
N VAL A 158 18.89 14.25 -21.78
CA VAL A 158 19.28 13.67 -23.08
C VAL A 158 19.01 14.63 -24.25
N VAL A 159 17.88 15.35 -24.23
CA VAL A 159 17.54 16.32 -25.29
C VAL A 159 18.45 17.55 -25.29
N PHE A 160 18.94 18.00 -24.13
CA PHE A 160 19.91 19.11 -24.06
C PHE A 160 21.37 18.69 -24.35
N MET A 161 21.65 17.38 -24.42
CA MET A 161 22.97 16.83 -24.77
C MET A 161 23.09 16.38 -26.24
N LEU A 162 21.98 16.35 -26.99
CA LEU A 162 21.95 16.18 -28.45
C LEU A 162 21.98 17.55 -29.15
#